data_AF-A0A438N2Z2-F1
#
_entry.id   AF-A0A438N2Z2-F1
#
_cell.length_a   1.000
_cell.length_b   1.000
_cell.length_c   1.000
_cell.angle_alpha   90.00
_cell.angle_beta   90.00
_cell.angle_gamma   90.00
#
_symmetry.space_group_name_H-M   'P 1'
#
loop_
_entity.id
_entity.type
_entity.pdbx_description
1 polymer ?
#
loop_
_entity_poly.entity_id
_entity_poly.type
_entity_poly.pdbx_seq_one_letter_code
_entity_poly.pdbx_strand_id
1 'polypeptide(L)'
;MPPRSRHSKSASVGSSTGGSTAVASTTNGEPLAPGRSDKSASPTSTRKPRSRPTSSSENPIVVIPSSKSKIEPVVSPAQDYSFWKFVSTLVLSTTLEIGLQTIAGQLGTGDLAAISRKSDSWVEISGLLGWKVFQLAIYWYGGFDAYDVASLSLLQSTPTTLLLGLFYKISPTTLLSTTLSSLVSLTLPYYLLRPLSPAHSPASSPKSLLRNRSILTDPYTTIATSLLSAAIFAVLLEAALATALPTWLVTHFRGLKTLEAAHLGPAGLPTLLLALLPAGIASQEFIFAPSTASPAPLITAIEFDPATATLASHVKYNAWGWYSVRQKTLISRTTLLTALVVIETLVHAWDEGYLRQDLSGQGRNPELEAVRRVDGLEDKWAPRYLFLGQSLVKYTKLGQDMQVKISDFGAASRINRPPHRTQMSRIDLGGKIDSSIDIWSFGCLVFEMLTGVSLFSVMELFEDDRKTTDDEHLLQMNDILEPLPDVWLQEKWPRAKTYFGPGREKLGPCPDDQDVPYIDDPLEVRFKEHEPDDIDHVESGVVTSLIQSVLKYEPAQRPTAEALLKHPWFQE
;
A
#
# COMPACT_ATOMS: atom_id res chain seq x y z
N MET A 1 41.20 -29.91 4.71
CA MET A 1 41.88 -28.80 4.02
C MET A 1 40.94 -27.61 4.02
N PRO A 2 41.33 -26.43 4.56
CA PRO A 2 40.44 -25.28 4.62
C PRO A 2 40.51 -24.46 3.32
N PRO A 3 39.43 -23.81 2.87
CA PRO A 3 39.54 -22.70 1.94
C PRO A 3 39.68 -21.37 2.71
N ARG A 4 40.57 -20.54 2.16
CA ARG A 4 41.19 -19.33 2.69
C ARG A 4 40.23 -18.18 2.99
N SER A 5 40.48 -17.52 4.11
CA SER A 5 40.05 -16.16 4.44
C SER A 5 40.61 -15.14 3.44
N ARG A 6 39.74 -14.29 2.86
CA ARG A 6 40.13 -13.02 2.24
C ARG A 6 39.46 -11.86 2.98
N HIS A 7 40.19 -11.30 3.94
CA HIS A 7 40.01 -9.91 4.34
C HIS A 7 41.10 -9.11 3.63
N SER A 8 40.72 -8.29 2.65
CA SER A 8 41.56 -7.23 2.11
C SER A 8 40.91 -5.91 2.47
N LYS A 9 41.60 -5.15 3.33
CA LYS A 9 41.37 -3.72 3.58
C LYS A 9 41.61 -2.98 2.27
N SER A 10 40.61 -2.29 1.75
CA SER A 10 40.81 -1.34 0.65
C SER A 10 41.25 -0.01 1.22
N ALA A 11 42.52 0.31 0.99
CA ALA A 11 43.06 1.66 1.07
C ALA A 11 42.63 2.44 -0.18
N SER A 12 42.33 3.71 0.04
CA SER A 12 42.08 4.73 -0.98
C SER A 12 43.25 4.89 -1.95
N VAL A 13 42.98 4.78 -3.24
CA VAL A 13 43.88 5.25 -4.30
C VAL A 13 43.18 6.41 -5.01
N GLY A 14 43.73 7.60 -4.85
CA GLY A 14 43.44 8.76 -5.69
C GLY A 14 44.39 8.79 -6.89
N SER A 15 43.88 9.18 -8.04
CA SER A 15 44.61 9.45 -9.30
C SER A 15 43.91 10.64 -9.94
N SER A 16 44.43 11.86 -9.73
CA SER A 16 45.23 12.65 -10.69
C SER A 16 44.46 13.21 -11.88
N THR A 17 44.35 14.54 -11.94
CA THR A 17 44.32 15.33 -13.17
C THR A 17 45.28 16.51 -12.99
N GLY A 18 46.16 16.70 -13.97
CA GLY A 18 47.17 17.75 -13.99
C GLY A 18 46.64 19.10 -14.47
N GLY A 19 47.45 20.13 -14.24
CA GLY A 19 47.26 21.47 -14.78
C GLY A 19 48.33 22.43 -14.23
N SER A 20 49.29 22.77 -15.09
CA SER A 20 50.44 23.65 -14.85
C SER A 20 50.09 25.02 -14.28
N THR A 21 50.98 25.58 -13.45
CA THR A 21 51.64 26.88 -13.69
C THR A 21 52.72 27.15 -12.64
N ALA A 22 53.84 27.67 -13.13
CA ALA A 22 55.08 27.92 -12.40
C ALA A 22 55.10 29.33 -11.80
N VAL A 23 55.68 29.50 -10.61
CA VAL A 23 56.51 30.68 -10.24
C VAL A 23 57.56 30.23 -9.20
N ALA A 24 58.81 30.61 -9.45
CA ALA A 24 60.00 30.32 -8.67
C ALA A 24 60.15 31.23 -7.43
N SER A 25 60.86 30.77 -6.40
CA SER A 25 62.04 31.43 -5.80
C SER A 25 62.46 30.80 -4.45
N THR A 26 63.73 30.36 -4.39
CA THR A 26 64.76 30.53 -3.31
C THR A 26 64.34 30.39 -1.83
N THR A 27 65.04 29.73 -0.88
CA THR A 27 66.44 29.30 -0.71
C THR A 27 66.60 28.70 0.71
N ASN A 28 67.64 27.86 0.90
CA ASN A 28 68.35 27.50 2.16
C ASN A 28 67.62 26.56 3.16
N GLY A 29 68.24 25.55 3.78
CA GLY A 29 69.61 25.03 3.75
C GLY A 29 69.76 23.94 4.84
N GLU A 30 70.28 22.79 4.43
CA GLU A 30 71.15 21.79 5.11
C GLU A 30 70.95 21.29 6.58
N PRO A 31 71.53 20.10 6.90
CA PRO A 31 70.97 19.10 7.83
C PRO A 31 71.85 18.84 9.08
N LEU A 32 71.38 18.01 10.04
CA LEU A 32 72.18 16.95 10.70
C LEU A 32 71.42 16.15 11.79
N ALA A 33 71.92 14.93 12.04
CA ALA A 33 71.37 13.79 12.79
C ALA A 33 71.70 13.82 14.32
N PRO A 34 71.78 12.68 15.05
CA PRO A 34 70.68 11.97 15.72
C PRO A 34 70.93 11.75 17.24
N GLY A 35 69.92 11.23 17.95
CA GLY A 35 70.13 10.35 19.11
C GLY A 35 69.54 10.82 20.45
N ARG A 36 68.65 10.01 21.02
CA ARG A 36 68.91 9.25 22.26
C ARG A 36 67.70 8.40 22.64
N SER A 37 68.00 7.12 22.87
CA SER A 37 67.16 6.15 23.56
C SER A 37 67.12 6.45 25.04
N ASP A 38 65.94 6.50 25.64
CA ASP A 38 65.79 6.24 27.07
C ASP A 38 64.59 5.34 27.35
N LYS A 39 64.90 4.21 27.98
CA LYS A 39 63.98 3.21 28.51
C LYS A 39 63.46 3.74 29.85
N SER A 40 62.14 3.65 30.09
CA SER A 40 61.60 3.68 31.45
C SER A 40 60.65 2.51 31.65
N ALA A 41 60.96 1.74 32.68
CA ALA A 41 60.34 0.47 33.05
C ALA A 41 59.05 0.69 33.84
N SER A 42 58.04 -0.12 33.56
CA SER A 42 56.80 -0.25 34.35
C SER A 42 57.00 -1.25 35.50
N PRO A 43 56.45 -1.00 36.71
CA PRO A 43 56.57 -1.96 37.81
C PRO A 43 55.51 -3.07 37.71
N THR A 44 56.02 -4.30 37.82
CA THR A 44 55.30 -5.57 37.93
C THR A 44 54.56 -5.67 39.26
N SER A 45 53.23 -5.87 39.24
CA SER A 45 52.45 -6.22 40.44
C SER A 45 52.32 -7.74 40.56
N THR A 46 52.76 -8.25 41.72
CA THR A 46 52.83 -9.66 42.11
C THR A 46 51.45 -10.25 42.41
N ARG A 47 51.16 -11.38 41.77
CA ARG A 47 49.97 -12.23 41.96
C ARG A 47 50.18 -13.17 43.17
N LYS A 48 49.41 -13.01 44.25
CA LYS A 48 49.34 -13.98 45.36
C LYS A 48 48.46 -15.18 44.97
N PRO A 49 48.81 -16.42 45.38
CA PRO A 49 48.03 -17.62 45.08
C PRO A 49 46.86 -17.77 46.05
N ARG A 50 45.66 -18.08 45.53
CA ARG A 50 44.48 -18.40 46.34
C ARG A 50 44.32 -19.92 46.42
N SER A 51 44.30 -20.41 47.64
CA SER A 51 44.10 -21.81 48.02
C SER A 51 42.69 -22.32 47.68
N ARG A 52 42.63 -23.59 47.28
CA ARG A 52 41.43 -24.39 47.00
C ARG A 52 41.01 -25.13 48.27
N PRO A 53 39.74 -25.11 48.69
CA PRO A 53 39.20 -26.17 49.54
C PRO A 53 38.48 -27.20 48.67
N THR A 54 38.86 -28.45 48.86
CA THR A 54 38.11 -29.65 48.50
C THR A 54 36.97 -29.84 49.51
N SER A 55 35.73 -29.97 49.03
CA SER A 55 34.64 -30.59 49.80
C SER A 55 33.70 -31.32 48.84
N SER A 56 33.75 -32.64 48.91
CA SER A 56 32.75 -33.58 48.44
C SER A 56 31.47 -33.46 49.29
N SER A 57 30.31 -33.36 48.66
CA SER A 57 29.02 -33.71 49.28
C SER A 57 27.96 -33.89 48.20
N GLU A 58 27.25 -35.01 48.32
CA GLU A 58 26.20 -35.59 47.49
C GLU A 58 25.04 -34.62 47.15
N ASN A 59 24.52 -34.72 45.92
CA ASN A 59 23.24 -34.13 45.54
C ASN A 59 22.09 -35.12 45.87
N PRO A 60 21.02 -34.73 46.59
CA PRO A 60 19.82 -35.54 46.65
C PRO A 60 18.99 -35.32 45.37
N ILE A 61 18.63 -36.44 44.72
CA ILE A 61 17.67 -36.48 43.61
C ILE A 61 16.28 -36.24 44.19
N VAL A 62 15.67 -35.10 43.87
CA VAL A 62 14.25 -34.84 44.17
C VAL A 62 13.44 -35.27 42.95
N VAL A 63 12.73 -36.39 43.08
CA VAL A 63 11.71 -36.86 42.15
C VAL A 63 10.41 -36.10 42.43
N ILE A 64 9.96 -35.28 41.48
CA ILE A 64 8.63 -34.61 41.55
C ILE A 64 7.62 -35.49 40.79
N PRO A 65 6.50 -35.93 41.39
CA PRO A 65 5.50 -36.73 40.70
C PRO A 65 4.69 -35.87 39.70
N SER A 66 4.46 -36.41 38.51
CA SER A 66 3.55 -35.85 37.51
C SER A 66 2.10 -35.97 37.99
N SER A 67 1.46 -34.85 38.30
CA SER A 67 -0.01 -34.77 38.38
C SER A 67 -0.53 -34.04 37.15
N LYS A 68 -1.37 -34.72 36.37
CA LYS A 68 -2.13 -34.13 35.27
C LYS A 68 -3.28 -33.32 35.87
N SER A 69 -3.16 -32.00 35.96
CA SER A 69 -4.31 -31.12 36.14
C SER A 69 -4.69 -30.48 34.81
N LYS A 70 -5.99 -30.52 34.52
CA LYS A 70 -6.65 -29.91 33.37
C LYS A 70 -6.56 -28.39 33.55
N ILE A 71 -5.81 -27.70 32.69
CA ILE A 71 -5.71 -26.24 32.70
C ILE A 71 -6.88 -25.69 31.89
N GLU A 72 -7.87 -25.09 32.56
CA GLU A 72 -8.78 -24.14 31.92
C GLU A 72 -8.03 -22.82 31.65
N PRO A 73 -8.31 -22.12 30.54
CA PRO A 73 -7.59 -20.89 30.20
C PRO A 73 -8.01 -19.75 31.14
N VAL A 74 -7.19 -19.48 32.15
CA VAL A 74 -7.27 -18.25 32.94
C VAL A 74 -6.75 -17.11 32.06
N VAL A 75 -7.65 -16.27 31.56
CA VAL A 75 -7.27 -14.98 30.95
C VAL A 75 -6.61 -14.14 32.05
N SER A 76 -5.34 -13.80 31.86
CA SER A 76 -4.56 -13.07 32.85
C SER A 76 -5.04 -11.62 32.98
N PRO A 77 -5.18 -11.05 34.20
CA PRO A 77 -5.70 -9.69 34.41
C PRO A 77 -4.86 -8.59 33.74
N ALA A 78 -3.58 -8.85 33.45
CA ALA A 78 -2.70 -7.93 32.72
C ALA A 78 -3.16 -7.66 31.27
N GLN A 79 -3.86 -8.61 30.65
CA GLN A 79 -4.33 -8.50 29.28
C GLN A 79 -5.59 -7.60 29.19
N ASP A 80 -6.48 -7.70 30.19
CA ASP A 80 -7.68 -6.85 30.31
C ASP A 80 -7.32 -5.37 30.49
N TYR A 81 -6.31 -5.06 31.32
CA TYR A 81 -5.83 -3.69 31.49
C TYR A 81 -5.21 -3.11 30.21
N SER A 82 -4.61 -3.94 29.35
CA SER A 82 -4.05 -3.48 28.07
C SER A 82 -5.15 -3.11 27.09
N PHE A 83 -6.24 -3.90 27.05
CA PHE A 83 -7.39 -3.63 26.19
C PHE A 83 -8.06 -2.30 26.56
N TRP A 84 -8.37 -2.07 27.83
CA TRP A 84 -9.02 -0.82 28.27
C TRP A 84 -8.14 0.42 28.09
N LYS A 85 -6.82 0.29 28.22
CA LYS A 85 -5.88 1.36 27.87
C LYS A 85 -5.88 1.64 26.37
N PHE A 86 -5.94 0.62 25.53
CA PHE A 86 -6.10 0.80 24.09
C PHE A 86 -7.41 1.50 23.73
N VAL A 87 -8.53 1.10 24.33
CA VAL A 87 -9.84 1.77 24.15
C VAL A 87 -9.76 3.23 24.59
N SER A 88 -9.09 3.52 25.71
CA SER A 88 -8.87 4.89 26.17
C SER A 88 -8.02 5.71 25.19
N THR A 89 -6.97 5.10 24.63
CA THR A 89 -6.13 5.70 23.58
C THR A 89 -6.97 6.07 22.35
N LEU A 90 -7.84 5.16 21.91
CA LEU A 90 -8.71 5.39 20.75
C LEU A 90 -9.69 6.55 21.00
N VAL A 91 -10.40 6.55 22.14
CA VAL A 91 -11.35 7.61 22.49
C VAL A 91 -10.64 8.95 22.63
N LEU A 92 -9.50 8.99 23.31
CA LEU A 92 -8.75 10.23 23.51
C LEU A 92 -8.17 10.76 22.19
N SER A 93 -7.63 9.89 21.34
CA SER A 93 -7.13 10.29 20.03
C SER A 93 -8.25 10.83 19.13
N THR A 94 -9.41 10.19 19.11
CA THR A 94 -10.53 10.68 18.28
C THR A 94 -11.09 12.00 18.78
N THR A 95 -11.23 12.17 20.10
CA THR A 95 -11.72 13.44 20.67
C THR A 95 -10.73 14.59 20.48
N LEU A 96 -9.42 14.33 20.63
CA LEU A 96 -8.38 15.32 20.33
C LEU A 96 -8.35 15.69 18.86
N GLU A 97 -8.47 14.72 17.94
CA GLU A 97 -8.50 14.99 16.50
C GLU A 97 -9.63 15.95 16.15
N ILE A 98 -10.85 15.66 16.61
CA ILE A 98 -12.03 16.49 16.32
C ILE A 98 -11.81 17.91 16.85
N GLY A 99 -11.35 18.06 18.09
CA GLY A 99 -11.11 19.36 18.71
C GLY A 99 -9.99 20.15 18.02
N LEU A 100 -8.85 19.52 17.79
CA LEU A 100 -7.67 20.17 17.21
C LEU A 100 -7.83 20.49 15.73
N GLN A 101 -8.52 19.65 14.96
CA GLN A 101 -8.84 19.95 13.56
C GLN A 101 -9.86 21.10 13.44
N THR A 102 -10.83 21.17 14.35
CA THR A 102 -11.76 22.31 14.41
C THR A 102 -11.02 23.64 14.64
N ILE A 103 -10.04 23.64 15.55
CA ILE A 103 -9.19 24.82 15.81
C ILE A 103 -8.29 25.12 14.61
N ALA A 104 -7.66 24.09 14.01
CA ALA A 104 -6.79 24.25 12.86
C ALA A 104 -7.54 24.85 11.66
N GLY A 105 -8.81 24.46 11.45
CA GLY A 105 -9.68 25.03 10.42
C GLY A 105 -9.99 26.52 10.62
N GLN A 106 -9.99 27.02 11.86
CA GLN A 106 -10.18 28.45 12.15
C GLN A 106 -8.90 29.27 11.95
N LEU A 107 -7.74 28.65 12.16
CA LEU A 107 -6.42 29.28 11.98
C LEU A 107 -5.93 29.21 10.53
N GLY A 108 -6.44 28.26 9.74
CA GLY A 108 -6.08 28.04 8.35
C GLY A 108 -6.63 29.13 7.43
N THR A 109 -5.98 29.30 6.28
CA THR A 109 -6.37 30.27 5.23
C THR A 109 -7.60 29.82 4.42
N GLY A 110 -8.17 28.64 4.73
CA GLY A 110 -9.25 28.02 3.96
C GLY A 110 -8.79 27.35 2.67
N ASP A 111 -7.50 27.38 2.34
CA ASP A 111 -6.96 26.84 1.08
C ASP A 111 -7.18 25.34 0.94
N LEU A 112 -7.21 24.61 2.06
CA LEU A 112 -7.49 23.17 2.06
C LEU A 112 -8.93 22.88 1.66
N ALA A 113 -9.89 23.77 1.97
CA ALA A 113 -11.30 23.60 1.60
C ALA A 113 -11.52 23.59 0.08
N ALA A 114 -10.62 24.22 -0.68
CA ALA A 114 -10.68 24.23 -2.13
C ALA A 114 -10.29 22.88 -2.77
N ILE A 115 -9.69 21.97 -2.00
CA ILE A 115 -9.18 20.67 -2.46
C ILE A 115 -9.81 19.52 -1.67
N SER A 116 -10.22 19.76 -0.42
CA SER A 116 -10.85 18.78 0.44
C SER A 116 -12.27 18.48 -0.02
N ARG A 117 -12.58 17.21 -0.24
CA ARG A 117 -13.96 16.76 -0.41
C ARG A 117 -14.63 16.62 0.95
N LYS A 118 -15.90 17.00 1.04
CA LYS A 118 -16.77 16.58 2.14
C LYS A 118 -17.25 15.17 1.81
N SER A 119 -16.84 14.18 2.60
CA SER A 119 -17.37 12.84 2.48
C SER A 119 -18.81 12.83 3.01
N ASP A 120 -19.77 12.59 2.12
CA ASP A 120 -21.19 12.45 2.47
C ASP A 120 -21.60 10.96 2.56
N SER A 121 -20.68 10.03 2.28
CA SER A 121 -20.92 8.58 2.33
C SER A 121 -20.52 7.99 3.67
N TRP A 122 -21.45 7.29 4.32
CA TRP A 122 -21.19 6.56 5.56
C TRP A 122 -20.13 5.46 5.41
N VAL A 123 -20.00 4.88 4.21
CA VAL A 123 -18.99 3.86 3.92
C VAL A 123 -17.58 4.45 3.91
N GLU A 124 -17.40 5.63 3.29
CA GLU A 124 -16.12 6.35 3.29
C GLU A 124 -15.73 6.76 4.73
N ILE A 125 -16.68 7.33 5.50
CA ILE A 125 -16.44 7.75 6.89
C ILE A 125 -16.07 6.56 7.79
N SER A 126 -16.79 5.44 7.66
CA SER A 126 -16.52 4.22 8.44
C SER A 126 -15.19 3.56 8.04
N GLY A 127 -14.83 3.61 6.76
CA GLY A 127 -13.52 3.17 6.26
C GLY A 127 -12.36 3.98 6.86
N LEU A 128 -12.46 5.32 6.88
CA LEU A 128 -11.45 6.20 7.48
C LEU A 128 -11.33 5.98 8.99
N LEU A 129 -12.46 5.79 9.70
CA LEU A 129 -12.46 5.45 11.12
C LEU A 129 -11.82 4.07 11.36
N GLY A 130 -12.16 3.07 10.54
CA GLY A 130 -11.57 1.74 10.59
C GLY A 130 -10.06 1.76 10.38
N TRP A 131 -9.59 2.56 9.42
CA TRP A 131 -8.17 2.78 9.17
C TRP A 131 -7.45 3.39 10.39
N LYS A 132 -8.03 4.42 11.02
CA LYS A 132 -7.48 5.01 12.25
C LYS A 132 -7.41 3.99 13.39
N VAL A 133 -8.46 3.18 13.58
CA VAL A 133 -8.47 2.11 14.60
C VAL A 133 -7.36 1.10 14.31
N PHE A 134 -7.19 0.69 13.06
CA PHE A 134 -6.16 -0.25 12.64
C PHE A 134 -4.74 0.28 12.89
N GLN A 135 -4.45 1.54 12.51
CA GLN A 135 -3.16 2.18 12.79
C GLN A 135 -2.86 2.24 14.29
N LEU A 136 -3.82 2.72 15.10
CA LEU A 136 -3.67 2.78 16.55
C LEU A 136 -3.46 1.38 17.14
N ALA A 137 -4.11 0.34 16.59
CA ALA A 137 -3.90 -1.04 17.03
C ALA A 137 -2.48 -1.51 16.72
N ILE A 138 -1.96 -1.25 15.51
CA ILE A 138 -0.55 -1.54 15.16
C ILE A 138 0.39 -0.86 16.15
N TYR A 139 0.13 0.41 16.50
CA TYR A 139 0.99 1.15 17.41
C TYR A 139 0.96 0.61 18.83
N TRP A 140 -0.25 0.34 19.32
CA TRP A 140 -0.43 -0.19 20.65
C TRP A 140 0.15 -1.60 20.77
N TYR A 141 -0.29 -2.54 19.94
CA TYR A 141 0.15 -3.94 20.05
C TYR A 141 1.58 -4.16 19.55
N GLY A 142 2.10 -3.27 18.70
CA GLY A 142 3.52 -3.23 18.30
C GLY A 142 4.48 -2.75 19.40
N GLY A 143 3.96 -2.27 20.54
CA GLY A 143 4.78 -1.82 21.66
C GLY A 143 5.46 -0.47 21.45
N PHE A 144 4.96 0.35 20.53
CA PHE A 144 5.51 1.69 20.27
C PHE A 144 5.14 2.68 21.37
N ASP A 145 6.09 3.55 21.72
CA ASP A 145 5.88 4.66 22.65
C ASP A 145 5.46 5.95 21.91
N ALA A 146 5.32 7.05 22.66
CA ALA A 146 4.87 8.32 22.08
C ALA A 146 5.80 8.87 20.99
N TYR A 147 7.13 8.69 21.11
CA TYR A 147 8.09 9.16 20.12
C TYR A 147 8.10 8.29 18.87
N ASP A 148 7.95 6.97 19.05
CA ASP A 148 7.76 6.04 17.94
C ASP A 148 6.50 6.40 17.14
N VAL A 149 5.38 6.62 17.82
CA VAL A 149 4.10 7.01 17.18
C VAL A 149 4.22 8.36 16.49
N ALA A 150 4.89 9.34 17.13
CA ALA A 150 5.08 10.66 16.55
C ALA A 150 5.89 10.57 15.25
N SER A 151 7.02 9.88 15.32
CA SER A 151 7.95 9.75 14.21
C SER A 151 7.32 9.00 13.04
N LEU A 152 6.63 7.90 13.34
CA LEU A 152 5.99 7.06 12.33
C LEU A 152 4.83 7.79 11.65
N SER A 153 3.99 8.50 12.41
CA SER A 153 2.88 9.29 11.87
C SER A 153 3.37 10.46 11.01
N LEU A 154 4.44 11.16 11.45
CA LEU A 154 5.04 12.25 10.68
C LEU A 154 5.65 11.77 9.36
N LEU A 155 6.32 10.62 9.36
CA LEU A 155 6.86 10.01 8.14
C LEU A 155 5.76 9.56 7.18
N GLN A 156 4.65 9.02 7.69
CA GLN A 156 3.48 8.66 6.89
C GLN A 156 2.81 9.86 6.22
N SER A 157 2.70 10.99 6.92
CA SER A 157 2.08 12.21 6.38
C SER A 157 3.02 13.04 5.49
N THR A 158 4.33 12.71 5.45
CA THR A 158 5.33 13.50 4.71
C THR A 158 5.05 13.56 3.20
N PRO A 159 4.75 12.47 2.48
CA PRO A 159 4.49 12.51 1.04
C PRO A 159 3.30 13.42 0.67
N THR A 160 2.18 13.29 1.38
CA THR A 160 0.97 14.09 1.14
C THR A 160 1.19 15.56 1.48
N THR A 161 1.87 15.86 2.59
CA THR A 161 2.20 17.24 2.98
C THR A 161 3.10 17.92 1.93
N LEU A 162 4.10 17.21 1.41
CA LEU A 162 4.98 17.72 0.35
C LEU A 162 4.23 17.92 -0.96
N LEU A 163 3.36 16.99 -1.35
CA LEU A 163 2.53 17.12 -2.54
C LEU A 163 1.69 18.40 -2.48
N LEU A 164 1.00 18.62 -1.36
CA LEU A 164 0.12 19.77 -1.14
C LEU A 164 0.91 21.10 -1.11
N GLY A 165 2.05 21.12 -0.44
CA GLY A 165 2.88 22.32 -0.33
C GLY A 165 3.59 22.69 -1.64
N LEU A 166 4.19 21.72 -2.32
CA LEU A 166 5.03 21.97 -3.50
C LEU A 166 4.21 22.19 -4.77
N PHE A 167 3.08 21.48 -4.93
CA PHE A 167 2.37 21.45 -6.21
C PHE A 167 0.95 22.03 -6.17
N TYR A 168 0.29 22.00 -5.00
CA TYR A 168 -1.06 22.58 -4.83
C TYR A 168 -1.07 23.98 -4.22
N LYS A 169 0.10 24.53 -3.87
CA LYS A 169 0.27 25.86 -3.26
C LYS A 169 -0.57 26.04 -1.97
N ILE A 170 -0.75 24.98 -1.19
CA ILE A 170 -1.36 25.11 0.14
C ILE A 170 -0.40 25.87 1.07
N SER A 171 -0.94 26.81 1.84
CA SER A 171 -0.14 27.63 2.74
C SER A 171 0.63 26.79 3.77
N PRO A 172 1.92 27.10 4.04
CA PRO A 172 2.72 26.37 5.03
C PRO A 172 2.10 26.39 6.43
N THR A 173 1.37 27.44 6.79
CA THR A 173 0.65 27.57 8.06
C THR A 173 -0.47 26.55 8.18
N THR A 174 -1.24 26.33 7.11
CA THR A 174 -2.33 25.34 7.08
C THR A 174 -1.76 23.92 7.13
N LEU A 175 -0.68 23.64 6.38
CA LEU A 175 -0.01 22.34 6.45
C LEU A 175 0.56 22.07 7.83
N LEU A 176 1.21 23.06 8.44
CA LEU A 176 1.77 22.94 9.78
C LEU A 176 0.67 22.73 10.84
N SER A 177 -0.42 23.50 10.79
CA SER A 177 -1.49 23.39 11.79
C SER A 177 -2.21 22.04 11.69
N THR A 178 -2.53 21.58 10.48
CA THR A 178 -3.22 20.29 10.26
C THR A 178 -2.34 19.11 10.65
N THR A 179 -1.09 19.08 10.19
CA THR A 179 -0.15 17.99 10.54
C THR A 179 0.16 17.96 12.03
N LEU A 180 0.36 19.13 12.66
CA LEU A 180 0.61 19.19 14.11
C LEU A 180 -0.62 18.76 14.92
N SER A 181 -1.82 19.15 14.49
CA SER A 181 -3.08 18.72 15.12
C SER A 181 -3.22 17.20 15.11
N SER A 182 -3.01 16.56 13.94
CA SER A 182 -3.05 15.10 13.83
C SER A 182 -1.94 14.44 14.63
N LEU A 183 -0.72 14.99 14.61
CA LEU A 183 0.41 14.46 15.37
C LEU A 183 0.13 14.46 16.88
N VAL A 184 -0.34 15.59 17.43
CA VAL A 184 -0.66 15.71 18.86
C VAL A 184 -1.80 14.76 19.25
N SER A 185 -2.84 14.69 18.42
CA SER A 185 -3.99 13.79 18.59
C SER A 185 -3.59 12.31 18.64
N LEU A 186 -2.63 11.88 17.81
CA LEU A 186 -2.15 10.50 17.79
C LEU A 186 -1.17 10.20 18.93
N THR A 187 -0.34 11.17 19.33
CA THR A 187 0.82 10.94 20.22
C THR A 187 0.54 11.16 21.70
N LEU A 188 -0.27 12.17 22.04
CA LEU A 188 -0.56 12.53 23.42
C LEU A 188 -1.16 11.36 24.23
N PRO A 189 -2.10 10.56 23.69
CA PRO A 189 -2.60 9.39 24.43
C PRO A 189 -1.52 8.38 24.78
N TYR A 190 -0.56 8.13 23.87
CA TYR A 190 0.56 7.22 24.14
C TYR A 190 1.49 7.76 25.21
N TYR A 191 1.73 9.07 25.21
CA TYR A 191 2.55 9.72 26.23
C TYR A 191 1.92 9.58 27.63
N LEU A 192 0.60 9.66 27.74
CA LEU A 192 -0.12 9.55 29.01
C LEU A 192 -0.31 8.11 29.48
N LEU A 193 -0.56 7.17 28.55
CA LEU A 193 -1.02 5.82 28.88
C LEU A 193 0.08 4.74 28.78
N ARG A 194 1.24 5.07 28.20
CA ARG A 194 2.35 4.13 27.99
C ARG A 194 3.71 4.72 28.38
N PRO A 195 4.57 3.96 29.10
CA PRO A 195 5.92 4.40 29.43
C PRO A 195 6.81 4.48 28.19
N LEU A 196 7.79 5.40 28.23
CA LEU A 196 8.79 5.56 27.18
C LEU A 196 9.70 4.34 27.09
N SER A 197 10.08 4.00 25.86
CA SER A 197 11.05 2.94 25.60
C SER A 197 12.44 3.36 26.11
N PRO A 198 13.32 2.38 26.42
CA PRO A 198 14.70 2.67 26.80
C PRO A 198 15.49 3.43 25.73
N ALA A 199 15.10 3.30 24.45
CA ALA A 199 15.74 3.99 23.34
C ALA A 199 15.52 5.51 23.40
N HIS A 200 14.33 5.95 23.81
CA HIS A 200 13.95 7.36 23.92
C HIS A 200 14.11 7.94 25.34
N SER A 201 14.56 7.11 26.29
CA SER A 201 14.94 7.54 27.64
C SER A 201 16.32 7.02 28.06
N PRO A 202 17.38 7.23 27.24
CA PRO A 202 18.67 6.59 27.43
C PRO A 202 19.40 7.08 28.70
N ALA A 203 19.11 8.29 29.17
CA ALA A 203 19.69 8.86 30.39
C ALA A 203 19.17 8.16 31.67
N SER A 204 17.88 7.80 31.68
CA SER A 204 17.22 7.16 32.83
C SER A 204 17.34 5.64 32.83
N SER A 205 17.74 5.05 31.70
CA SER A 205 17.81 3.59 31.52
C SER A 205 19.11 2.96 32.04
N PRO A 206 19.07 1.75 32.64
CA PRO A 206 20.26 1.03 33.11
C PRO A 206 21.28 0.78 31.99
N LYS A 207 22.58 0.95 32.29
CA LYS A 207 23.67 0.73 31.30
C LYS A 207 23.71 -0.70 30.74
N SER A 208 23.23 -1.69 31.49
CA SER A 208 23.17 -3.09 31.06
C SER A 208 22.13 -3.35 29.97
N LEU A 209 21.14 -2.47 29.82
CA LEU A 209 20.01 -2.64 28.92
C LEU A 209 20.27 -2.00 27.54
N LEU A 210 21.18 -1.02 27.48
CA LEU A 210 21.49 -0.23 26.28
C LEU A 210 22.96 -0.41 25.88
N ARG A 211 23.21 -1.14 24.79
CA ARG A 211 24.58 -1.39 24.29
C ARG A 211 25.35 -0.12 23.96
N ASN A 212 24.71 0.82 23.26
CA ASN A 212 25.34 2.03 22.73
C ASN A 212 24.78 3.30 23.38
N ARG A 213 24.57 3.29 24.70
CA ARG A 213 23.98 4.42 25.43
C ARG A 213 24.69 5.76 25.16
N SER A 214 26.02 5.76 25.06
CA SER A 214 26.81 6.98 24.80
C SER A 214 26.51 7.61 23.45
N ILE A 215 26.16 6.79 22.44
CA ILE A 215 25.79 7.26 21.10
C ILE A 215 24.40 7.91 21.15
N LEU A 216 23.47 7.34 21.92
CA LEU A 216 22.10 7.86 22.05
C LEU A 216 22.00 9.12 22.91
N THR A 217 22.94 9.34 23.82
CA THR A 217 22.97 10.55 24.67
C THR A 217 23.78 11.70 24.07
N ASP A 218 24.49 11.47 22.96
CA ASP A 218 25.33 12.48 22.33
C ASP A 218 24.49 13.38 21.38
N PRO A 219 24.31 14.67 21.70
CA PRO A 219 23.50 15.57 20.88
C PRO A 219 24.09 15.78 19.48
N TYR A 220 25.42 15.71 19.33
CA TYR A 220 26.06 15.90 18.03
C TYR A 220 25.77 14.73 17.10
N THR A 221 25.81 13.49 17.61
CA THR A 221 25.41 12.31 16.84
C THR A 221 23.94 12.39 16.42
N THR A 222 23.04 12.79 17.32
CA THR A 222 21.61 12.95 17.00
C THR A 222 21.42 14.01 15.90
N ILE A 223 22.02 15.19 16.04
CA ILE A 223 21.92 16.26 15.03
C ILE A 223 22.50 15.78 13.69
N ALA A 224 23.69 15.19 13.69
CA ALA A 224 24.35 14.76 12.46
C ALA A 224 23.56 13.65 11.74
N THR A 225 23.01 12.69 12.47
CA THR A 225 22.21 11.59 11.89
C THR A 225 20.85 12.06 11.38
N SER A 226 20.19 13.00 12.08
CA SER A 226 18.95 13.63 11.60
C SER A 226 19.18 14.45 10.33
N LEU A 227 20.24 15.27 10.30
CA LEU A 227 20.61 16.05 9.11
C LEU A 227 20.99 15.16 7.93
N LEU A 228 21.74 14.07 8.19
CA LEU A 228 22.07 13.08 7.16
C LEU A 228 20.81 12.43 6.60
N SER A 229 19.85 12.05 7.45
CA SER A 229 18.58 11.48 7.00
C SER A 229 17.75 12.48 6.19
N ALA A 230 17.67 13.74 6.61
CA ALA A 230 16.98 14.79 5.86
C ALA A 230 17.63 15.02 4.48
N ALA A 231 18.97 15.03 4.43
CA ALA A 231 19.71 15.16 3.17
C ALA A 231 19.48 13.98 2.22
N ILE A 232 19.41 12.75 2.75
CA ILE A 232 19.06 11.56 1.95
C ILE A 232 17.66 11.71 1.34
N PHE A 233 16.65 12.09 2.14
CA PHE A 233 15.31 12.33 1.61
C PHE A 233 15.29 13.44 0.55
N ALA A 234 15.97 14.56 0.79
CA ALA A 234 16.00 15.69 -0.13
C ALA A 234 16.64 15.32 -1.47
N VAL A 235 17.77 14.61 -1.45
CA VAL A 235 18.48 14.17 -2.67
C VAL A 235 17.66 13.13 -3.44
N LEU A 236 17.03 12.17 -2.75
CA LEU A 236 16.19 11.18 -3.40
C LEU A 236 14.93 11.79 -4.02
N LEU A 237 14.30 12.73 -3.32
CA LEU A 237 13.14 13.44 -3.83
C LEU A 237 13.53 14.31 -5.03
N GLU A 238 14.63 15.05 -4.96
CA GLU A 238 15.15 15.83 -6.08
C GLU A 238 15.47 14.93 -7.29
N ALA A 239 16.08 13.77 -7.07
CA ALA A 239 16.33 12.80 -8.15
C ALA A 239 15.03 12.28 -8.77
N ALA A 240 13.99 12.06 -7.97
CA ALA A 240 12.67 11.67 -8.47
C ALA A 240 12.04 12.81 -9.29
N LEU A 241 12.12 14.06 -8.80
CA LEU A 241 11.64 15.26 -9.50
C LEU A 241 12.41 15.55 -10.79
N ALA A 242 13.70 15.24 -10.83
CA ALA A 242 14.52 15.38 -12.03
C ALA A 242 14.26 14.28 -13.08
N THR A 243 13.40 13.30 -12.80
CA THR A 243 13.11 12.15 -13.66
C THR A 243 11.61 12.00 -13.94
N ALA A 244 11.00 10.87 -13.58
CA ALA A 244 9.64 10.51 -14.03
C ALA A 244 8.52 11.06 -13.14
N LEU A 245 8.85 11.57 -11.95
CA LEU A 245 7.83 12.02 -10.99
C LEU A 245 6.98 13.18 -11.52
N PRO A 246 7.51 14.24 -12.16
CA PRO A 246 6.68 15.32 -12.69
C PRO A 246 5.72 14.84 -13.78
N THR A 247 6.19 13.97 -14.68
CA THR A 247 5.34 13.34 -15.70
C THR A 247 4.21 12.57 -15.05
N TRP A 248 4.52 11.77 -14.03
CA TRP A 248 3.54 10.97 -13.31
C TRP A 248 2.51 11.87 -12.60
N LEU A 249 2.95 12.94 -11.93
CA LEU A 249 2.06 13.92 -11.30
C LEU A 249 1.13 14.57 -12.32
N VAL A 250 1.64 15.09 -13.43
CA VAL A 250 0.83 15.77 -14.46
C VAL A 250 -0.20 14.85 -15.10
N THR A 251 0.14 13.57 -15.28
CA THR A 251 -0.73 12.60 -15.94
C THR A 251 -1.79 12.01 -15.02
N HIS A 252 -1.54 11.97 -13.70
CA HIS A 252 -2.42 11.29 -12.75
C HIS A 252 -3.09 12.23 -11.73
N PHE A 253 -2.71 13.51 -11.64
CA PHE A 253 -3.27 14.45 -10.66
C PHE A 253 -3.94 15.66 -11.32
N ARG A 254 -5.17 15.96 -10.90
CA ARG A 254 -5.98 17.12 -11.28
C ARG A 254 -5.69 18.26 -10.32
N GLY A 255 -5.87 19.48 -10.84
CA GLY A 255 -5.84 20.67 -10.01
C GLY A 255 -4.46 21.06 -9.49
N LEU A 256 -3.39 20.40 -9.97
CA LEU A 256 -2.01 20.84 -9.75
C LEU A 256 -1.89 22.30 -10.14
N LYS A 257 -1.39 23.13 -9.22
CA LYS A 257 -1.29 24.58 -9.41
C LYS A 257 0.03 25.01 -10.01
N THR A 258 1.08 24.20 -9.88
CA THR A 258 2.43 24.51 -10.37
C THR A 258 3.29 23.25 -10.45
N LEU A 259 4.35 23.29 -11.27
CA LEU A 259 5.46 22.32 -11.30
C LEU A 259 6.81 23.01 -11.06
N GLU A 260 6.82 24.26 -10.61
CA GLU A 260 8.02 25.07 -10.44
C GLU A 260 9.04 24.39 -9.52
N ALA A 261 8.57 23.79 -8.42
CA ALA A 261 9.42 23.06 -7.48
C ALA A 261 10.22 21.92 -8.15
N ALA A 262 9.64 21.24 -9.14
CA ALA A 262 10.32 20.17 -9.88
C ALA A 262 11.39 20.70 -10.86
N HIS A 263 11.33 21.98 -11.21
CA HIS A 263 12.19 22.62 -12.21
C HIS A 263 13.32 23.45 -11.62
N LEU A 264 13.33 23.65 -10.29
CA LEU A 264 14.42 24.35 -9.60
C LEU A 264 15.76 23.60 -9.70
N GLY A 265 15.72 22.29 -9.94
CA GLY A 265 16.92 21.47 -9.99
C GLY A 265 17.69 21.53 -8.66
N PRO A 266 19.04 21.46 -8.70
CA PRO A 266 19.87 21.57 -7.50
C PRO A 266 19.65 22.85 -6.66
N ALA A 267 19.09 23.91 -7.25
CA ALA A 267 18.76 25.13 -6.50
C ALA A 267 17.58 24.95 -5.53
N GLY A 268 16.75 23.90 -5.72
CA GLY A 268 15.65 23.54 -4.82
C GLY A 268 16.08 22.79 -3.56
N LEU A 269 17.30 22.21 -3.55
CA LEU A 269 17.80 21.38 -2.45
C LEU A 269 17.77 22.06 -1.07
N PRO A 270 18.13 23.36 -0.90
CA PRO A 270 18.02 24.01 0.41
C PRO A 270 16.59 24.05 0.95
N THR A 271 15.61 24.31 0.08
CA THR A 271 14.19 24.33 0.43
C THR A 271 13.69 22.94 0.79
N LEU A 272 14.05 21.93 -0.02
CA LEU A 272 13.70 20.53 0.27
C LEU A 272 14.33 20.05 1.56
N LEU A 273 15.60 20.38 1.80
CA LEU A 273 16.30 20.02 3.04
C LEU A 273 15.59 20.62 4.26
N LEU A 274 15.22 21.90 4.21
CA LEU A 274 14.50 22.56 5.30
C LEU A 274 13.11 21.94 5.53
N ALA A 275 12.37 21.67 4.46
CA ALA A 275 11.04 21.04 4.54
C ALA A 275 11.09 19.59 5.07
N LEU A 276 12.18 18.87 4.80
CA LEU A 276 12.38 17.47 5.22
C LEU A 276 13.15 17.31 6.54
N LEU A 277 13.53 18.40 7.21
CA LEU A 277 14.14 18.32 8.55
C LEU A 277 13.28 17.52 9.55
N PRO A 278 11.94 17.75 9.64
CA PRO A 278 11.10 16.97 10.56
C PRO A 278 11.11 15.47 10.22
N ALA A 279 11.06 15.12 8.94
CA ALA A 279 11.16 13.72 8.48
C ALA A 279 12.52 13.09 8.79
N GLY A 280 13.61 13.86 8.67
CA GLY A 280 14.96 13.43 9.05
C GLY A 280 15.08 13.12 10.54
N ILE A 281 14.52 13.97 11.40
CA ILE A 281 14.46 13.76 12.85
C ILE A 281 13.62 12.52 13.18
N ALA A 282 12.42 12.40 12.60
CA ALA A 282 11.55 11.25 12.80
C ALA A 282 12.20 9.94 12.34
N SER A 283 12.91 9.93 11.22
CA SER A 283 13.65 8.75 10.74
C SER A 283 14.78 8.37 11.71
N GLN A 284 15.48 9.35 12.27
CA GLN A 284 16.49 9.10 13.29
C GLN A 284 15.88 8.49 14.56
N GLU A 285 14.79 9.04 15.08
CA GLU A 285 14.11 8.53 16.28
C GLU A 285 13.47 7.15 16.04
N PHE A 286 12.81 6.95 14.90
CA PHE A 286 12.12 5.69 14.63
C PHE A 286 13.08 4.57 14.20
N ILE A 287 14.08 4.84 13.36
CA ILE A 287 14.92 3.79 12.76
C ILE A 287 16.25 3.65 13.51
N PHE A 288 16.95 4.77 13.70
CA PHE A 288 18.31 4.75 14.20
C PHE A 288 18.36 4.52 15.72
N ALA A 289 17.60 5.26 16.53
CA ALA A 289 17.72 5.17 17.99
C ALA A 289 17.41 3.74 18.52
N PRO A 290 16.34 3.05 18.10
CA PRO A 290 15.99 1.73 18.63
C PRO A 290 16.87 0.59 18.11
N SER A 291 17.35 0.68 16.87
CA SER A 291 18.36 -0.26 16.36
C SER A 291 19.70 -0.09 17.10
N THR A 292 20.03 1.12 17.51
CA THR A 292 21.26 1.44 18.25
C THR A 292 21.13 1.10 19.75
N ALA A 293 19.93 1.18 20.30
CA ALA A 293 19.56 0.78 21.67
C ALA A 293 19.52 -0.74 21.88
N SER A 294 19.44 -1.54 20.80
CA SER A 294 19.24 -2.99 20.86
C SER A 294 20.24 -3.68 21.81
N PRO A 295 19.77 -4.57 22.70
CA PRO A 295 20.60 -5.19 23.72
C PRO A 295 21.68 -6.09 23.12
N ALA A 296 22.78 -6.26 23.84
CA ALA A 296 23.77 -7.28 23.50
C ALA A 296 23.14 -8.67 23.65
N PRO A 297 23.46 -9.65 22.78
CA PRO A 297 22.96 -11.01 22.94
C PRO A 297 23.37 -11.53 24.32
N LEU A 298 22.39 -12.02 25.08
CA LEU A 298 22.68 -12.82 26.27
C LEU A 298 23.53 -14.01 25.83
N ILE A 299 24.51 -14.38 26.67
CA ILE A 299 25.52 -15.42 26.42
C ILE A 299 24.90 -16.81 26.11
N THR A 300 23.58 -16.95 26.21
CA THR A 300 22.78 -18.15 25.94
C THR A 300 21.95 -18.08 24.65
N ALA A 301 22.33 -17.28 23.64
CA ALA A 301 21.77 -17.44 22.31
C ALA A 301 22.15 -18.87 21.82
N ILE A 302 21.16 -19.75 21.74
CA ILE A 302 21.32 -21.12 21.24
C ILE A 302 22.02 -21.04 19.89
N GLU A 303 23.28 -21.42 19.86
CA GLU A 303 24.09 -21.43 18.66
C GLU A 303 23.48 -22.46 17.70
N PHE A 304 23.17 -22.04 16.49
CA PHE A 304 22.56 -22.92 15.50
C PHE A 304 23.56 -24.02 15.13
N ASP A 305 23.25 -25.27 15.49
CA ASP A 305 24.06 -26.42 15.11
C ASP A 305 23.61 -26.94 13.73
N PRO A 306 24.39 -26.73 12.66
CA PRO A 306 24.03 -27.18 11.33
C PRO A 306 23.99 -28.71 11.21
N ALA A 307 24.65 -29.45 12.11
CA ALA A 307 24.74 -30.92 12.07
C ALA A 307 23.48 -31.60 12.61
N THR A 308 22.76 -30.95 13.53
CA THR A 308 21.53 -31.51 14.13
C THR A 308 20.26 -30.76 13.70
N ALA A 309 20.39 -29.69 12.92
CA ALA A 309 19.27 -28.87 12.47
C ALA A 309 18.45 -29.54 11.36
N THR A 310 17.12 -29.43 11.45
CA THR A 310 16.21 -29.84 10.37
C THR A 310 16.33 -28.92 9.15
N LEU A 311 15.81 -29.34 7.99
CA LEU A 311 15.74 -28.50 6.79
C LEU A 311 14.99 -27.18 7.05
N ALA A 312 13.87 -27.22 7.76
CA ALA A 312 13.11 -26.02 8.12
C ALA A 312 13.91 -25.09 9.05
N SER A 313 14.68 -25.66 9.98
CA SER A 313 15.60 -24.90 10.84
C SER A 313 16.71 -24.23 10.03
N HIS A 314 17.29 -24.92 9.03
CA HIS A 314 18.26 -24.35 8.09
C HIS A 314 17.68 -23.20 7.28
N VAL A 315 16.50 -23.39 6.69
CA VAL A 315 15.81 -22.34 5.92
C VAL A 315 15.53 -21.12 6.80
N LYS A 316 14.97 -21.32 8.01
CA LYS A 316 14.70 -20.24 8.96
C LYS A 316 15.97 -19.52 9.40
N TYR A 317 17.05 -20.26 9.64
CA TYR A 317 18.32 -19.68 10.07
C TYR A 317 18.97 -18.85 8.96
N ASN A 318 18.96 -19.34 7.71
CA ASN A 318 19.49 -18.60 6.55
C ASN A 318 18.60 -17.42 6.15
N ALA A 319 17.29 -17.52 6.32
CA ALA A 319 16.37 -16.43 6.02
C ALA A 319 16.43 -15.29 7.06
N TRP A 320 16.51 -15.63 8.36
CA TRP A 320 16.38 -14.64 9.44
C TRP A 320 17.32 -14.84 10.64
N GLY A 321 17.77 -16.06 10.88
CA GLY A 321 18.57 -16.42 12.06
C GLY A 321 19.90 -15.68 12.19
N TRP A 322 20.64 -15.54 11.09
CA TRP A 322 21.99 -14.96 11.04
C TRP A 322 22.06 -13.45 11.34
N TYR A 323 20.94 -12.73 11.28
CA TYR A 323 20.93 -11.30 11.62
C TYR A 323 21.05 -11.08 13.13
N SER A 324 21.89 -10.10 13.49
CA SER A 324 21.98 -9.59 14.87
C SER A 324 20.65 -8.95 15.30
N VAL A 325 20.42 -8.85 16.61
CA VAL A 325 19.22 -8.18 17.18
C VAL A 325 19.07 -6.78 16.61
N ARG A 326 20.16 -6.02 16.52
CA ARG A 326 20.20 -4.69 15.89
C ARG A 326 19.72 -4.72 14.44
N GLN A 327 20.21 -5.65 13.63
CA GLN A 327 19.80 -5.78 12.22
C GLN A 327 18.33 -6.17 12.10
N LYS A 328 17.85 -7.08 12.95
CA LYS A 328 16.43 -7.47 12.99
C LYS A 328 15.54 -6.28 13.34
N THR A 329 15.91 -5.49 14.35
CA THR A 329 15.19 -4.27 14.73
C THR A 329 15.18 -3.25 13.60
N LEU A 330 16.34 -3.04 12.95
CA LEU A 330 16.46 -2.15 11.80
C LEU A 330 15.54 -2.60 10.65
N ILE A 331 15.67 -3.84 10.18
CA ILE A 331 14.88 -4.39 9.07
C ILE A 331 13.38 -4.34 9.41
N SER A 332 12.99 -4.75 10.62
CA SER A 332 11.59 -4.76 11.04
C SER A 332 10.97 -3.37 11.03
N ARG A 333 11.67 -2.37 11.58
CA ARG A 333 11.16 -0.99 11.64
C ARG A 333 11.13 -0.34 10.26
N THR A 334 12.17 -0.54 9.45
CA THR A 334 12.17 -0.07 8.06
C THR A 334 11.03 -0.72 7.25
N THR A 335 10.83 -2.04 7.38
CA THR A 335 9.76 -2.75 6.66
C THR A 335 8.38 -2.24 7.08
N LEU A 336 8.15 -2.06 8.38
CA LEU A 336 6.89 -1.53 8.89
C LEU A 336 6.64 -0.10 8.40
N LEU A 337 7.64 0.77 8.48
CA LEU A 337 7.55 2.15 7.99
C LEU A 337 7.21 2.16 6.49
N THR A 338 7.95 1.41 5.68
CA THR A 338 7.71 1.35 4.23
C THR A 338 6.31 0.84 3.93
N ALA A 339 5.86 -0.23 4.59
CA ALA A 339 4.51 -0.77 4.41
C ALA A 339 3.44 0.26 4.77
N LEU A 340 3.56 0.92 5.92
CA LEU A 340 2.58 1.91 6.35
C LEU A 340 2.59 3.17 5.48
N VAL A 341 3.74 3.67 5.06
CA VAL A 341 3.82 4.81 4.11
C VAL A 341 3.17 4.45 2.78
N VAL A 342 3.42 3.25 2.25
CA VAL A 342 2.79 2.79 1.00
C VAL A 342 1.27 2.69 1.16
N ILE A 343 0.79 2.05 2.24
CA ILE A 343 -0.65 1.91 2.47
C ILE A 343 -1.29 3.28 2.69
N GLU A 344 -0.70 4.16 3.49
CA GLU A 344 -1.20 5.52 3.72
C GLU A 344 -1.29 6.31 2.41
N THR A 345 -0.24 6.22 1.58
CA THR A 345 -0.23 6.86 0.25
C THR A 345 -1.32 6.28 -0.64
N LEU A 346 -1.56 4.97 -0.60
CA LEU A 346 -2.62 4.32 -1.37
C LEU A 346 -4.02 4.67 -0.86
N VAL A 347 -4.24 4.72 0.46
CA VAL A 347 -5.52 5.09 1.08
C VAL A 347 -5.89 6.52 0.69
N HIS A 348 -4.95 7.46 0.81
CA HIS A 348 -5.17 8.83 0.37
C HIS A 348 -5.31 8.95 -1.15
N ALA A 349 -4.53 8.22 -1.95
CA ALA A 349 -4.66 8.22 -3.40
C ALA A 349 -5.95 7.52 -3.90
N TRP A 350 -6.53 6.61 -3.11
CA TRP A 350 -7.78 5.91 -3.42
C TRP A 350 -8.99 6.80 -3.17
N ASP A 351 -9.04 7.46 -2.02
CA ASP A 351 -10.07 8.49 -1.72
C ASP A 351 -10.02 9.64 -2.76
N GLU A 352 -8.82 9.93 -3.27
CA GLU A 352 -8.57 10.88 -4.36
C GLU A 352 -8.77 10.31 -5.78
N GLY A 353 -9.56 9.25 -5.98
CA GLY A 353 -9.89 8.70 -7.31
C GLY A 353 -10.41 9.73 -8.33
N TYR A 354 -10.90 10.90 -7.86
CA TYR A 354 -11.30 12.05 -8.69
C TYR A 354 -10.20 13.11 -8.91
N LEU A 355 -9.10 13.10 -8.17
CA LEU A 355 -7.88 13.80 -8.58
C LEU A 355 -7.23 13.10 -9.77
N ARG A 356 -7.59 11.86 -10.12
CA ARG A 356 -7.19 11.30 -11.43
C ARG A 356 -7.88 12.05 -12.55
N GLN A 357 -7.13 12.48 -13.57
CA GLN A 357 -7.62 13.30 -14.69
C GLN A 357 -9.00 12.86 -15.21
N ASP A 358 -9.88 13.83 -15.51
CA ASP A 358 -11.21 13.53 -16.05
C ASP A 358 -11.05 13.11 -17.48
N LEU A 359 -11.20 11.80 -17.71
CA LEU A 359 -11.17 11.25 -19.04
C LEU A 359 -12.51 11.46 -19.76
N SER A 360 -13.58 11.91 -19.08
CA SER A 360 -14.89 12.13 -19.71
C SER A 360 -14.93 13.35 -20.64
N GLY A 361 -14.05 14.34 -20.41
CA GLY A 361 -13.94 15.54 -21.25
C GLY A 361 -15.18 16.46 -21.24
N GLN A 362 -16.14 16.25 -20.33
CA GLN A 362 -17.43 16.95 -20.36
C GLN A 362 -17.26 18.45 -20.04
N GLY A 363 -17.63 19.31 -21.01
CA GLY A 363 -17.64 20.77 -20.85
C GLY A 363 -16.31 21.50 -21.07
N ARG A 364 -15.23 20.83 -21.49
CA ARG A 364 -13.96 21.48 -21.86
C ARG A 364 -13.74 21.54 -23.36
N ASN A 365 -13.08 22.61 -23.82
CA ASN A 365 -12.75 22.79 -25.23
C ASN A 365 -11.75 21.70 -25.66
N PRO A 366 -11.95 20.99 -26.79
CA PRO A 366 -11.06 19.92 -27.28
C PRO A 366 -9.66 20.35 -27.70
N GLU A 367 -9.33 21.62 -27.51
CA GLU A 367 -8.18 22.21 -28.17
C GLU A 367 -6.90 21.64 -27.59
N LEU A 368 -5.93 21.43 -28.46
CA LEU A 368 -4.63 20.90 -28.13
C LEU A 368 -3.96 21.84 -27.11
N GLU A 369 -3.97 21.46 -25.84
CA GLU A 369 -3.25 22.20 -24.81
C GLU A 369 -1.78 21.81 -24.90
N ALA A 370 -1.02 22.64 -25.62
CA ALA A 370 0.42 22.56 -25.61
C ALA A 370 0.92 22.89 -24.20
N VAL A 371 1.55 21.93 -23.54
CA VAL A 371 2.17 22.17 -22.24
C VAL A 371 3.40 23.03 -22.48
N ARG A 372 3.42 24.22 -21.89
CA ARG A 372 4.54 25.16 -21.97
C ARG A 372 4.95 25.56 -20.58
N ARG A 373 6.26 25.57 -20.35
CA ARG A 373 6.80 26.19 -19.15
C ARG A 373 6.60 27.70 -19.21
N VAL A 374 6.35 28.31 -18.07
CA VAL A 374 6.15 29.76 -17.93
C VAL A 374 7.41 30.55 -18.30
N ASP A 375 8.59 29.95 -18.13
CA ASP A 375 9.88 30.53 -18.53
C ASP A 375 10.23 30.35 -20.02
N GLY A 376 9.35 29.69 -20.80
CA GLY A 376 9.54 29.46 -22.23
C GLY A 376 10.57 28.38 -22.58
N LEU A 377 11.17 27.70 -21.60
CA LEU A 377 12.08 26.58 -21.83
C LEU A 377 11.30 25.31 -22.20
N GLU A 378 11.98 24.37 -22.87
CA GLU A 378 11.42 23.04 -23.12
C GLU A 378 11.46 22.21 -21.82
N ASP A 379 10.34 21.58 -21.50
CA ASP A 379 10.26 20.57 -20.44
C ASP A 379 10.60 19.21 -21.06
N LYS A 380 11.64 18.54 -20.54
CA LYS A 380 12.06 17.23 -21.04
C LYS A 380 11.14 16.10 -20.57
N TRP A 381 10.39 16.33 -19.50
CA TRP A 381 9.66 15.29 -18.78
C TRP A 381 8.14 15.48 -18.88
N ALA A 382 7.64 16.71 -18.97
CA ALA A 382 6.22 16.91 -19.24
C ALA A 382 5.84 16.47 -20.67
N PRO A 383 4.65 15.88 -20.86
CA PRO A 383 4.15 15.60 -22.20
C PRO A 383 3.99 16.91 -22.97
N ARG A 384 4.46 16.95 -24.23
CA ARG A 384 4.36 18.16 -25.07
C ARG A 384 2.92 18.64 -25.29
N TYR A 385 2.00 17.69 -25.26
CA TYR A 385 0.57 17.92 -25.50
C TYR A 385 -0.23 17.10 -24.49
N LEU A 386 -1.26 17.71 -23.92
CA LEU A 386 -2.27 17.01 -23.15
C LEU A 386 -3.49 16.77 -24.04
N PHE A 387 -3.94 15.52 -24.10
CA PHE A 387 -5.18 15.14 -24.77
C PHE A 387 -6.22 14.82 -23.70
N LEU A 388 -7.36 15.50 -23.76
CA LEU A 388 -8.54 15.05 -23.04
C LEU A 388 -9.12 13.86 -23.79
N GLY A 389 -9.47 12.79 -23.06
CA GLY A 389 -10.31 11.73 -23.58
C GLY A 389 -11.58 12.37 -24.15
N GLN A 390 -11.88 12.10 -25.43
CA GLN A 390 -13.06 12.64 -26.08
C GLN A 390 -13.88 11.49 -26.64
N SER A 391 -15.19 11.60 -26.48
CA SER A 391 -16.11 10.79 -27.26
C SER A 391 -15.92 11.09 -28.75
N LEU A 392 -15.71 10.04 -29.54
CA LEU A 392 -15.62 10.13 -31.00
C LEU A 392 -17.00 10.19 -31.65
N VAL A 393 -18.09 10.11 -30.89
CA VAL A 393 -19.47 10.04 -31.39
C VAL A 393 -19.79 11.18 -32.37
N LYS A 394 -19.29 12.40 -32.12
CA LYS A 394 -19.51 13.57 -33.02
C LYS A 394 -18.87 13.43 -34.40
N TYR A 395 -17.86 12.55 -34.54
CA TYR A 395 -17.20 12.25 -35.81
C TYR A 395 -17.73 10.99 -36.47
N THR A 396 -18.55 10.22 -35.74
CA THR A 396 -19.20 9.03 -36.27
C THR A 396 -20.42 9.46 -37.08
N LYS A 397 -20.49 8.98 -38.33
CA LYS A 397 -21.72 9.09 -39.13
C LYS A 397 -22.73 8.08 -38.59
N LEU A 398 -23.53 8.51 -37.62
CA LEU A 398 -24.67 7.74 -37.13
C LEU A 398 -25.74 7.68 -38.23
N GLY A 399 -26.30 6.50 -38.47
CA GLY A 399 -27.28 6.23 -39.51
C GLY A 399 -27.03 4.89 -40.23
N GLN A 400 -27.80 4.63 -41.29
CA GLN A 400 -27.75 3.36 -42.04
C GLN A 400 -26.39 3.06 -42.67
N ASP A 401 -25.58 4.08 -42.96
CA ASP A 401 -24.24 3.92 -43.55
C ASP A 401 -23.13 3.67 -42.50
N MET A 402 -23.49 3.54 -41.21
CA MET A 402 -22.52 3.33 -40.15
C MET A 402 -21.81 1.99 -40.32
N GLN A 403 -20.48 2.03 -40.40
CA GLN A 403 -19.65 0.83 -40.46
C GLN A 403 -19.00 0.57 -39.11
N VAL A 404 -19.36 -0.57 -38.51
CA VAL A 404 -18.77 -1.04 -37.26
C VAL A 404 -17.74 -2.13 -37.56
N LYS A 405 -16.61 -2.10 -36.87
CA LYS A 405 -15.57 -3.14 -36.95
C LYS A 405 -15.17 -3.53 -35.54
N ILE A 406 -15.07 -4.83 -35.29
CA ILE A 406 -14.49 -5.36 -34.06
C ILE A 406 -13.00 -5.04 -34.07
N SER A 407 -12.49 -4.57 -32.94
CA SER A 407 -11.08 -4.25 -32.74
C SER A 407 -10.58 -4.83 -31.42
N ASP A 408 -9.32 -4.59 -31.08
CA ASP A 408 -8.67 -5.06 -29.86
C ASP A 408 -8.70 -6.60 -29.66
N PHE A 409 -7.98 -7.30 -30.53
CA PHE A 409 -7.81 -8.75 -30.44
C PHE A 409 -6.75 -9.17 -29.40
N GLY A 410 -6.41 -8.33 -28.42
CA GLY A 410 -5.39 -8.62 -27.40
C GLY A 410 -5.73 -9.82 -26.51
N ALA A 411 -7.02 -10.08 -26.31
CA ALA A 411 -7.55 -11.22 -25.57
C ALA A 411 -8.04 -12.37 -26.46
N ALA A 412 -7.92 -12.25 -27.80
CA ALA A 412 -8.42 -13.26 -28.72
C ALA A 412 -7.57 -14.54 -28.69
N SER A 413 -8.22 -15.68 -28.89
CA SER A 413 -7.57 -16.99 -28.91
C SER A 413 -7.99 -17.78 -30.14
N ARG A 414 -7.17 -18.78 -30.51
CA ARG A 414 -7.56 -19.72 -31.58
C ARG A 414 -8.37 -20.86 -30.96
N ILE A 415 -9.39 -21.35 -31.65
CA ILE A 415 -10.21 -22.50 -31.21
C ILE A 415 -9.34 -23.71 -30.83
N ASN A 416 -8.25 -23.96 -31.58
CA ASN A 416 -7.33 -25.08 -31.33
C ASN A 416 -6.29 -24.80 -30.23
N ARG A 417 -6.27 -23.59 -29.66
CA ARG A 417 -5.38 -23.13 -28.58
C ARG A 417 -6.14 -22.17 -27.66
N PRO A 418 -7.12 -22.69 -26.89
CA PRO A 418 -7.86 -21.86 -25.95
C PRO A 418 -6.92 -21.28 -24.89
N PRO A 419 -7.25 -20.11 -24.32
CA PRO A 419 -6.43 -19.47 -23.30
C PRO A 419 -6.49 -20.32 -22.02
N HIS A 420 -5.40 -20.31 -21.24
CA HIS A 420 -5.35 -21.08 -20.00
C HIS A 420 -6.32 -20.55 -18.92
N ARG A 421 -6.69 -19.27 -18.98
CA ARG A 421 -7.71 -18.64 -18.12
C ARG A 421 -8.30 -17.42 -18.85
N THR A 422 -9.60 -17.44 -19.11
CA THR A 422 -10.38 -16.26 -19.51
C THR A 422 -11.19 -15.81 -18.29
N GLN A 423 -11.03 -14.55 -17.90
CA GLN A 423 -11.74 -13.95 -16.76
C GLN A 423 -13.26 -13.89 -16.98
N MET A 424 -13.70 -13.80 -18.24
CA MET A 424 -15.12 -13.68 -18.60
C MET A 424 -15.88 -15.02 -18.66
N SER A 425 -15.19 -16.17 -18.66
CA SER A 425 -15.78 -17.46 -19.07
C SER A 425 -15.78 -18.55 -18.00
N ARG A 426 -15.74 -18.21 -16.70
CA ARG A 426 -15.93 -19.22 -15.63
C ARG A 426 -17.40 -19.51 -15.30
N ILE A 427 -18.31 -18.76 -15.90
CA ILE A 427 -19.73 -19.12 -16.05
C ILE A 427 -19.89 -20.43 -16.84
N ASP A 428 -18.91 -20.75 -17.69
CA ASP A 428 -18.83 -22.04 -18.36
C ASP A 428 -18.28 -23.07 -17.37
N LEU A 429 -19.21 -23.63 -16.60
CA LEU A 429 -19.02 -24.61 -15.54
C LEU A 429 -18.46 -25.95 -16.08
N GLY A 430 -17.23 -25.93 -16.60
CA GLY A 430 -16.48 -27.08 -17.12
C GLY A 430 -16.73 -27.43 -18.59
N GLY A 431 -17.37 -26.56 -19.37
CA GLY A 431 -17.59 -26.74 -20.81
C GLY A 431 -16.32 -26.55 -21.65
N LYS A 432 -16.34 -27.05 -22.90
CA LYS A 432 -15.29 -26.77 -23.88
C LYS A 432 -15.56 -25.38 -24.47
N ILE A 433 -14.66 -24.43 -24.20
CA ILE A 433 -14.73 -23.08 -24.77
C ILE A 433 -14.65 -23.17 -26.30
N ASP A 434 -15.67 -22.64 -26.97
CA ASP A 434 -15.75 -22.49 -28.43
C ASP A 434 -16.33 -21.12 -28.80
N SER A 435 -16.62 -20.89 -30.09
CA SER A 435 -17.13 -19.61 -30.59
C SER A 435 -18.50 -19.20 -30.04
N SER A 436 -19.24 -20.09 -29.36
CA SER A 436 -20.53 -19.77 -28.74
C SER A 436 -20.40 -18.81 -27.55
N ILE A 437 -19.19 -18.64 -26.99
CA ILE A 437 -18.94 -17.65 -25.94
C ILE A 437 -19.05 -16.23 -26.49
N ASP A 438 -18.58 -16.00 -27.72
CA ASP A 438 -18.69 -14.69 -28.39
C ASP A 438 -20.16 -14.37 -28.68
N ILE A 439 -20.98 -15.40 -28.96
CA ILE A 439 -22.43 -15.28 -29.12
C ILE A 439 -23.09 -14.87 -27.79
N TRP A 440 -22.70 -15.46 -26.66
CA TRP A 440 -23.18 -15.02 -25.34
C TRP A 440 -22.86 -13.54 -25.07
N SER A 441 -21.59 -13.15 -25.29
CA SER A 441 -21.16 -11.75 -25.13
C SER A 441 -21.93 -10.80 -26.05
N PHE A 442 -22.24 -11.23 -27.28
CA PHE A 442 -23.09 -10.48 -28.20
C PHE A 442 -24.50 -10.26 -27.64
N GLY A 443 -25.13 -11.27 -27.01
CA GLY A 443 -26.45 -11.11 -26.38
C GLY A 443 -26.47 -10.07 -25.27
N CYS A 444 -25.46 -10.06 -24.40
CA CYS A 444 -25.30 -9.03 -23.38
C CYS A 444 -25.13 -7.63 -24.01
N LEU A 445 -24.34 -7.52 -25.07
CA LEU A 445 -24.11 -6.25 -25.78
C LEU A 445 -25.36 -5.72 -26.46
N VAL A 446 -26.19 -6.59 -27.07
CA VAL A 446 -27.46 -6.16 -27.68
C VAL A 446 -28.37 -5.53 -26.62
N PHE A 447 -28.51 -6.17 -25.46
CA PHE A 447 -29.28 -5.60 -24.35
C PHE A 447 -28.73 -4.24 -23.91
N GLU A 448 -27.41 -4.17 -23.66
CA GLU A 448 -26.76 -2.95 -23.16
C GLU A 448 -26.79 -1.80 -24.17
N MET A 449 -26.62 -2.08 -25.46
CA MET A 449 -26.67 -1.06 -26.51
C MET A 449 -28.07 -0.47 -26.69
N LEU A 450 -29.11 -1.28 -26.51
CA LEU A 450 -30.50 -0.82 -26.63
C LEU A 450 -30.95 -0.07 -25.37
N THR A 451 -30.68 -0.63 -24.19
CA THR A 451 -31.22 -0.10 -22.92
C THR A 451 -30.31 0.91 -22.22
N GLY A 452 -29.02 0.97 -22.58
CA GLY A 452 -28.00 1.76 -21.90
C GLY A 452 -27.58 1.22 -20.54
N VAL A 453 -28.09 0.05 -20.12
CA VAL A 453 -27.77 -0.59 -18.84
C VAL A 453 -27.22 -2.00 -19.07
N SER A 454 -26.24 -2.42 -18.26
CA SER A 454 -25.69 -3.77 -18.34
C SER A 454 -26.72 -4.83 -17.94
N LEU A 455 -26.76 -5.94 -18.67
CA LEU A 455 -27.70 -7.04 -18.39
C LEU A 455 -27.40 -7.72 -17.04
N PHE A 456 -26.12 -7.97 -16.77
CA PHE A 456 -25.62 -8.51 -15.51
C PHE A 456 -24.75 -7.44 -14.84
N SER A 457 -25.02 -7.16 -13.56
CA SER A 457 -24.29 -6.15 -12.78
C SER A 457 -23.35 -6.86 -11.83
N VAL A 458 -22.08 -6.99 -12.24
CA VAL A 458 -21.06 -7.75 -11.51
C VAL A 458 -19.94 -6.79 -11.11
N MET A 459 -19.84 -6.48 -9.81
CA MET A 459 -18.85 -5.53 -9.28
C MET A 459 -17.71 -6.28 -8.57
N GLU A 460 -16.49 -6.24 -9.09
CA GLU A 460 -15.30 -6.74 -8.39
C GLU A 460 -14.66 -5.60 -7.58
N LEU A 461 -14.96 -5.51 -6.27
CA LEU A 461 -14.38 -4.50 -5.38
C LEU A 461 -13.00 -4.93 -4.82
N PHE A 462 -12.78 -6.22 -4.59
CA PHE A 462 -11.52 -6.77 -4.04
C PHE A 462 -11.19 -8.15 -4.65
N GLU A 463 -9.90 -8.51 -4.76
CA GLU A 463 -9.49 -9.83 -5.30
C GLU A 463 -9.96 -11.01 -4.44
N ASP A 464 -10.17 -10.80 -3.13
CA ASP A 464 -10.65 -11.84 -2.20
C ASP A 464 -12.17 -12.10 -2.32
N ASP A 465 -12.92 -11.18 -2.94
CA ASP A 465 -14.38 -11.32 -3.16
C ASP A 465 -14.74 -12.02 -4.48
N ARG A 466 -13.75 -12.51 -5.23
CA ARG A 466 -14.02 -13.17 -6.53
C ARG A 466 -15.01 -14.33 -6.45
N LYS A 467 -15.02 -15.08 -5.34
CA LYS A 467 -15.97 -16.19 -5.16
C LYS A 467 -17.39 -15.69 -4.90
N THR A 468 -17.57 -14.57 -4.20
CA THR A 468 -18.90 -13.99 -3.96
C THR A 468 -19.42 -13.36 -5.24
N THR A 469 -18.57 -12.68 -5.99
CA THR A 469 -18.89 -12.13 -7.32
C THR A 469 -19.30 -13.21 -8.33
N ASP A 470 -18.57 -14.34 -8.41
CA ASP A 470 -18.93 -15.49 -9.28
C ASP A 470 -20.35 -16.02 -8.96
N ASP A 471 -20.71 -16.08 -7.67
CA ASP A 471 -22.00 -16.58 -7.23
C ASP A 471 -23.15 -15.59 -7.44
N GLU A 472 -22.90 -14.30 -7.24
CA GLU A 472 -23.85 -13.23 -7.57
C GLU A 472 -24.21 -13.26 -9.06
N HIS A 473 -23.23 -13.48 -9.93
CA HIS A 473 -23.49 -13.60 -11.36
C HIS A 473 -24.35 -14.82 -11.69
N LEU A 474 -24.10 -15.98 -11.09
CA LEU A 474 -24.94 -17.18 -11.27
C LEU A 474 -26.38 -16.95 -10.77
N LEU A 475 -26.55 -16.21 -9.68
CA LEU A 475 -27.88 -15.84 -9.17
C LEU A 475 -28.60 -14.90 -10.14
N GLN A 476 -27.93 -13.88 -10.67
CA GLN A 476 -28.51 -13.00 -11.69
C GLN A 476 -28.89 -13.80 -12.95
N MET A 477 -28.05 -14.73 -13.39
CA MET A 477 -28.41 -15.59 -14.52
C MET A 477 -29.68 -16.39 -14.25
N ASN A 478 -29.81 -16.99 -13.07
CA ASN A 478 -30.97 -17.77 -12.66
C ASN A 478 -32.27 -16.94 -12.68
N ASP A 479 -32.18 -15.70 -12.22
CA ASP A 479 -33.34 -14.85 -11.99
C ASP A 479 -33.75 -14.10 -13.27
N ILE A 480 -32.77 -13.59 -14.03
CA ILE A 480 -33.00 -12.75 -15.21
C ILE A 480 -33.36 -13.60 -16.44
N LEU A 481 -32.70 -14.74 -16.65
CA LEU A 481 -32.86 -15.53 -17.87
C LEU A 481 -33.87 -16.67 -17.69
N GLU A 482 -33.47 -17.70 -16.97
CA GLU A 482 -34.28 -18.87 -16.67
C GLU A 482 -33.66 -19.65 -15.51
N PRO A 483 -34.38 -20.55 -14.83
CA PRO A 483 -33.79 -21.31 -13.73
C PRO A 483 -32.56 -22.12 -14.17
N LEU A 484 -31.48 -22.07 -13.40
CA LEU A 484 -30.24 -22.79 -13.73
C LEU A 484 -30.49 -24.32 -13.84
N PRO A 485 -29.74 -25.05 -14.68
CA PRO A 485 -29.87 -26.50 -14.78
C PRO A 485 -29.56 -27.21 -13.46
N ASP A 486 -30.31 -28.26 -13.11
CA ASP A 486 -30.09 -29.02 -11.87
C ASP A 486 -28.67 -29.58 -11.76
N VAL A 487 -28.10 -30.01 -12.87
CA VAL A 487 -26.71 -30.52 -12.95
C VAL A 487 -25.72 -29.45 -12.47
N TRP A 488 -26.00 -28.18 -12.71
CA TRP A 488 -25.11 -27.10 -12.29
C TRP A 488 -25.17 -26.89 -10.78
N LEU A 489 -26.38 -26.85 -10.21
CA LEU A 489 -26.61 -26.75 -8.77
C LEU A 489 -26.01 -27.93 -8.00
N GLN A 490 -26.00 -29.13 -8.59
CA GLN A 490 -25.56 -30.36 -7.93
C GLN A 490 -24.06 -30.64 -8.10
N GLU A 491 -23.53 -30.47 -9.31
CA GLU A 491 -22.19 -30.97 -9.66
C GLU A 491 -21.18 -29.85 -9.92
N LYS A 492 -21.63 -28.71 -10.45
CA LYS A 492 -20.72 -27.71 -10.99
C LYS A 492 -20.56 -26.48 -10.11
N TRP A 493 -21.56 -26.14 -9.29
CA TRP A 493 -21.54 -24.99 -8.38
C TRP A 493 -21.52 -25.45 -6.91
N PRO A 494 -20.33 -25.59 -6.29
CA PRO A 494 -20.20 -26.17 -4.95
C PRO A 494 -20.93 -25.40 -3.85
N ARG A 495 -21.11 -24.09 -4.02
CA ARG A 495 -21.76 -23.20 -3.04
C ARG A 495 -23.26 -23.00 -3.29
N ALA A 496 -23.84 -23.64 -4.31
CA ALA A 496 -25.27 -23.55 -4.63
C ALA A 496 -26.18 -23.80 -3.41
N LYS A 497 -25.80 -24.75 -2.54
CA LYS A 497 -26.54 -25.11 -1.32
C LYS A 497 -26.67 -23.99 -0.28
N THR A 498 -25.84 -22.95 -0.39
CA THR A 498 -25.93 -21.74 0.46
C THR A 498 -27.06 -20.83 -0.02
N TYR A 499 -27.43 -20.90 -1.30
CA TYR A 499 -28.38 -20.00 -1.95
C TYR A 499 -29.69 -20.67 -2.37
N PHE A 500 -29.68 -22.00 -2.52
CA PHE A 500 -30.85 -22.78 -2.91
C PHE A 500 -31.05 -23.96 -1.97
N GLY A 501 -32.29 -24.13 -1.51
CA GLY A 501 -32.72 -25.28 -0.73
C GLY A 501 -33.11 -26.47 -1.61
N PRO A 502 -33.46 -27.62 -0.99
CA PRO A 502 -33.74 -28.87 -1.72
C PRO A 502 -34.88 -28.79 -2.74
N GLY A 503 -35.81 -27.86 -2.58
CA GLY A 503 -36.94 -27.61 -3.48
C GLY A 503 -36.74 -26.44 -4.43
N ARG A 504 -35.50 -25.95 -4.61
CA ARG A 504 -35.14 -24.72 -5.35
C ARG A 504 -35.67 -23.42 -4.72
N GLU A 505 -36.09 -23.45 -3.46
CA GLU A 505 -36.35 -22.24 -2.71
C GLU A 505 -35.06 -21.42 -2.55
N LYS A 506 -35.11 -20.12 -2.87
CA LYS A 506 -33.96 -19.24 -2.67
C LYS A 506 -33.77 -19.01 -1.16
N LEU A 507 -32.55 -19.14 -0.68
CA LEU A 507 -32.17 -19.02 0.74
C LEU A 507 -31.42 -17.72 1.03
N GLY A 508 -30.85 -17.08 0.01
CA GLY A 508 -30.12 -15.81 0.12
C GLY A 508 -29.48 -15.40 -1.21
N PRO A 509 -28.73 -14.28 -1.25
CA PRO A 509 -28.47 -13.36 -0.15
C PRO A 509 -29.72 -12.54 0.23
N CYS A 510 -29.88 -12.28 1.53
CA CYS A 510 -30.91 -11.39 2.06
C CYS A 510 -30.27 -10.02 2.33
N PRO A 511 -30.86 -8.90 1.87
CA PRO A 511 -30.39 -7.56 2.24
C PRO A 511 -30.41 -7.36 3.76
N ASP A 512 -29.51 -6.51 4.29
CA ASP A 512 -29.34 -6.28 5.74
C ASP A 512 -30.63 -5.87 6.49
N ASP A 513 -31.64 -5.38 5.75
CA ASP A 513 -32.92 -4.90 6.28
C ASP A 513 -34.13 -5.80 5.92
N GLN A 514 -33.92 -6.96 5.29
CA GLN A 514 -35.01 -7.84 4.82
C GLN A 514 -34.76 -9.31 5.13
N ASP A 515 -35.79 -10.01 5.63
CA ASP A 515 -35.75 -11.47 5.86
C ASP A 515 -36.04 -12.28 4.57
N VAL A 516 -36.12 -11.62 3.42
CA VAL A 516 -36.41 -12.26 2.11
C VAL A 516 -35.20 -12.16 1.17
N PRO A 517 -34.86 -13.22 0.44
CA PRO A 517 -33.82 -13.17 -0.57
C PRO A 517 -34.17 -12.16 -1.67
N TYR A 518 -33.18 -11.37 -2.09
CA TYR A 518 -33.33 -10.51 -3.26
C TYR A 518 -33.44 -11.37 -4.53
N ILE A 519 -34.36 -11.01 -5.44
CA ILE A 519 -34.56 -11.67 -6.73
C ILE A 519 -34.48 -10.59 -7.80
N ASP A 520 -33.61 -10.79 -8.79
CA ASP A 520 -33.52 -9.88 -9.92
C ASP A 520 -34.74 -9.99 -10.83
N ASP A 521 -35.14 -8.88 -11.44
CA ASP A 521 -36.26 -8.87 -12.37
C ASP A 521 -35.94 -9.68 -13.65
N PRO A 522 -36.90 -10.44 -14.19
CA PRO A 522 -36.74 -11.16 -15.45
C PRO A 522 -36.37 -10.25 -16.62
N LEU A 523 -35.73 -10.81 -17.64
CA LEU A 523 -35.27 -10.09 -18.84
C LEU A 523 -36.34 -9.18 -19.45
N GLU A 524 -37.58 -9.67 -19.59
CA GLU A 524 -38.68 -8.92 -20.20
C GLU A 524 -39.08 -7.71 -19.36
N VAL A 525 -39.05 -7.83 -18.03
CA VAL A 525 -39.34 -6.71 -17.12
C VAL A 525 -38.22 -5.69 -17.19
N ARG A 526 -36.97 -6.13 -17.11
CA ARG A 526 -35.80 -5.24 -17.20
C ARG A 526 -35.73 -4.48 -18.52
N PHE A 527 -36.00 -5.18 -19.63
CA PHE A 527 -36.02 -4.56 -20.96
C PHE A 527 -37.14 -3.53 -21.04
N LYS A 528 -38.34 -3.85 -20.55
CA LYS A 528 -39.48 -2.93 -20.53
C LYS A 528 -39.26 -1.67 -19.70
N GLU A 529 -38.56 -1.78 -18.58
CA GLU A 529 -38.24 -0.64 -17.72
C GLU A 529 -37.28 0.36 -18.39
N HIS A 530 -36.44 -0.13 -19.31
CA HIS A 530 -35.42 0.64 -20.01
C HIS A 530 -35.68 0.63 -21.53
N GLU A 531 -36.94 0.45 -21.93
CA GLU A 531 -37.36 0.33 -23.31
C GLU A 531 -37.11 1.68 -24.02
N PRO A 532 -36.39 1.68 -25.15
CA PRO A 532 -36.20 2.88 -25.95
C PRO A 532 -37.53 3.40 -26.53
N ASP A 533 -37.67 4.72 -26.64
CA ASP A 533 -38.88 5.37 -27.20
C ASP A 533 -39.17 4.96 -28.67
N ASP A 534 -38.16 4.46 -29.39
CA ASP A 534 -38.23 4.07 -30.79
C ASP A 534 -38.52 2.58 -31.03
N ILE A 535 -38.64 1.77 -29.97
CA ILE A 535 -38.99 0.35 -30.03
C ILE A 535 -40.45 0.16 -29.60
N ASP A 536 -41.26 -0.50 -30.45
CA ASP A 536 -42.63 -0.84 -30.08
C ASP A 536 -42.72 -2.18 -29.34
N HIS A 537 -43.87 -2.47 -28.73
CA HIS A 537 -44.06 -3.69 -27.96
C HIS A 537 -43.91 -4.99 -28.77
N VAL A 538 -44.10 -4.95 -30.09
CA VAL A 538 -43.92 -6.11 -30.95
C VAL A 538 -42.43 -6.36 -31.17
N GLU A 539 -41.68 -5.31 -31.51
CA GLU A 539 -40.24 -5.36 -31.67
C GLU A 539 -39.54 -5.73 -30.36
N SER A 540 -39.98 -5.17 -29.23
CA SER A 540 -39.52 -5.51 -27.87
C SER A 540 -39.63 -7.02 -27.59
N GLY A 541 -40.74 -7.64 -27.99
CA GLY A 541 -40.93 -9.11 -27.92
C GLY A 541 -39.97 -9.89 -28.83
N VAL A 542 -39.67 -9.37 -30.02
CA VAL A 542 -38.71 -9.98 -30.95
C VAL A 542 -37.27 -9.88 -30.42
N VAL A 543 -36.89 -8.74 -29.86
CA VAL A 543 -35.57 -8.48 -29.28
C VAL A 543 -35.34 -9.33 -28.03
N THR A 544 -36.30 -9.40 -27.11
CA THR A 544 -36.20 -10.23 -25.91
C THR A 544 -36.10 -11.72 -26.27
N SER A 545 -36.90 -12.19 -27.23
CA SER A 545 -36.80 -13.56 -27.77
C SER A 545 -35.44 -13.86 -28.42
N LEU A 546 -34.89 -12.89 -29.17
CA LEU A 546 -33.55 -12.96 -29.73
C LEU A 546 -32.50 -13.13 -28.63
N ILE A 547 -32.52 -12.24 -27.61
CA ILE A 547 -31.59 -12.28 -26.48
C ILE A 547 -31.69 -13.61 -25.73
N GLN A 548 -32.90 -14.13 -25.48
CA GLN A 548 -33.11 -15.44 -24.86
C GLN A 548 -32.53 -16.59 -25.66
N SER A 549 -32.63 -16.55 -26.99
CA SER A 549 -32.06 -17.59 -27.86
C SER A 549 -30.52 -17.60 -27.83
N VAL A 550 -29.93 -16.42 -27.71
CA VAL A 550 -28.48 -16.19 -27.67
C VAL A 550 -27.88 -16.55 -26.31
N LEU A 551 -28.64 -16.33 -25.23
CA LEU A 551 -28.21 -16.56 -23.85
C LEU A 551 -28.65 -17.93 -23.28
N LYS A 552 -28.84 -18.94 -24.15
CA LYS A 552 -29.07 -20.31 -23.68
C LYS A 552 -27.86 -20.84 -22.92
N TYR A 553 -28.07 -21.50 -21.77
CA TYR A 553 -26.97 -21.99 -20.95
C TYR A 553 -26.11 -23.03 -21.66
N GLU A 554 -26.72 -23.93 -22.42
CA GLU A 554 -26.01 -24.94 -23.20
C GLU A 554 -25.42 -24.30 -24.48
N PRO A 555 -24.07 -24.25 -24.64
CA PRO A 555 -23.41 -23.69 -25.82
C PRO A 555 -23.96 -24.18 -27.16
N ALA A 556 -24.27 -25.49 -27.25
CA ALA A 556 -24.76 -26.12 -28.48
C ALA A 556 -26.18 -25.70 -28.89
N GLN A 557 -26.95 -25.09 -27.98
CA GLN A 557 -28.30 -24.58 -28.26
C GLN A 557 -28.30 -23.14 -28.74
N ARG A 558 -27.16 -22.44 -28.65
CA ARG A 558 -27.05 -21.06 -29.12
C ARG A 558 -26.97 -21.02 -30.65
N PRO A 559 -27.61 -20.03 -31.31
CA PRO A 559 -27.48 -19.86 -32.74
C PRO A 559 -26.04 -19.48 -33.12
N THR A 560 -25.61 -19.87 -34.33
CA THR A 560 -24.33 -19.39 -34.87
C THR A 560 -24.48 -17.96 -35.37
N ALA A 561 -23.36 -17.24 -35.53
CA ALA A 561 -23.37 -15.91 -36.14
C ALA A 561 -24.05 -15.91 -37.53
N GLU A 562 -23.84 -16.95 -38.33
CA GLU A 562 -24.49 -17.08 -39.64
C GLU A 562 -26.01 -17.26 -39.53
N ALA A 563 -26.48 -17.96 -38.50
CA ALA A 563 -27.91 -18.12 -38.24
C ALA A 563 -28.54 -16.80 -37.74
N LEU A 564 -27.84 -16.08 -36.85
CA LEU A 564 -28.28 -14.78 -36.34
C LEU A 564 -28.45 -13.75 -37.45
N LEU A 565 -27.57 -13.72 -38.44
CA LEU A 565 -27.71 -12.83 -39.60
C LEU A 565 -29.02 -13.03 -40.37
N LYS A 566 -29.67 -14.19 -40.24
CA LYS A 566 -30.95 -14.52 -40.90
C LYS A 566 -32.16 -14.25 -40.00
N HIS A 567 -31.95 -13.80 -38.76
CA HIS A 567 -33.03 -13.51 -37.83
C HIS A 567 -33.84 -12.29 -38.33
N PRO A 568 -35.19 -12.27 -38.18
CA PRO A 568 -36.04 -11.21 -38.72
C PRO A 568 -35.59 -9.80 -38.32
N TRP A 569 -35.15 -9.63 -37.07
CA TRP A 569 -34.69 -8.34 -36.54
C TRP A 569 -33.47 -7.75 -37.28
N PHE A 570 -32.64 -8.57 -37.94
CA PHE A 570 -31.49 -8.08 -38.72
C PHE A 570 -31.76 -8.01 -40.23
N GLN A 571 -32.97 -8.37 -40.67
CA GLN A 571 -33.35 -8.43 -42.08
C GLN A 571 -34.28 -7.28 -42.51
N GLU A 572 -34.76 -6.49 -41.55
CA GLU A 572 -35.41 -5.19 -41.78
C GLU A 572 -34.36 -4.08 -41.90
#